data_AF-A0A8J3SK93-F1
#
_entry.id   AF-A0A8J3SK93-F1
#
_cell.length_a   1.000
_cell.length_b   1.000
_cell.length_c   1.000
_cell.angle_alpha   90.00
_cell.angle_beta   90.00
_cell.angle_gamma   90.00
#
_symmetry.space_group_name_H-M   'P 1'
#
loop_
_entity.id
_entity.type
_entity.pdbx_description
1 polymer ?
#
loop_
_entity_poly.entity_id
_entity_poly.type
_entity_poly.pdbx_seq_one_letter_code
_entity_poly.pdbx_strand_id
1 'polypeptide(L)'
;MRPYRQVDELNRAVEELSVRIYKALRDGGLDAGPLVELACLMEERNVSTAVTRELLERPAAELTAADLARLGEALLGEIGFKPGFALEPGLLAPLEEALKIVERDVRATGITGTLRMVLPDWDTMGLARVEFEGICQGNGLGPGGDVQEVLWSVADAAQEVVMEVIWKAWPVCPVHNRGLSAGLEDEIAVWRCTGGGTHTVAPVGELSSEAG
;
A
#
# COMPACT_ATOMS: atom_id res chain seq x y z
N MET A 1 -19.11 29.91 -6.91
CA MET A 1 -19.29 28.46 -6.67
C MET A 1 -18.77 27.66 -7.87
N ARG A 2 -17.45 27.70 -8.10
CA ARG A 2 -16.70 27.05 -9.21
C ARG A 2 -15.27 26.53 -8.90
N PRO A 3 -14.65 26.70 -7.70
CA PRO A 3 -13.26 26.27 -7.51
C PRO A 3 -13.08 24.75 -7.36
N TYR A 4 -14.06 24.04 -6.78
CA TYR A 4 -13.94 22.60 -6.52
C TYR A 4 -13.89 21.73 -7.79
N ARG A 5 -14.73 22.03 -8.79
CA ARG A 5 -14.80 21.25 -10.04
C ARG A 5 -13.50 21.30 -10.86
N GLN A 6 -12.82 22.45 -10.85
CA GLN A 6 -11.57 22.63 -11.58
C GLN A 6 -10.40 21.87 -10.95
N VAL A 7 -10.38 21.78 -9.61
CA VAL A 7 -9.38 20.99 -8.88
C VAL A 7 -9.56 19.49 -9.14
N ASP A 8 -10.81 19.01 -9.19
CA ASP A 8 -11.10 17.59 -9.48
C ASP A 8 -10.71 17.19 -10.91
N GLU A 9 -10.99 18.06 -11.89
CA GLU A 9 -10.59 17.85 -13.29
C GLU A 9 -9.07 17.82 -13.45
N LEU A 10 -8.36 18.69 -12.74
CA LEU A 10 -6.90 18.75 -12.74
C LEU A 10 -6.26 17.52 -12.09
N ASN A 11 -6.79 17.08 -10.95
CA ASN A 11 -6.30 15.87 -10.27
C ASN A 11 -6.46 14.63 -11.15
N ARG A 12 -7.61 14.49 -11.82
CA ARG A 12 -7.86 13.38 -12.75
C ARG A 12 -6.91 13.42 -13.96
N ALA A 13 -6.65 14.60 -14.52
CA ALA A 13 -5.70 14.73 -15.63
C ALA A 13 -4.28 14.31 -15.22
N VAL A 14 -3.84 14.73 -14.03
CA VAL A 14 -2.55 14.31 -13.46
C VAL A 14 -2.49 12.79 -13.28
N GLU A 15 -3.55 12.17 -12.75
CA GLU A 15 -3.64 10.72 -12.58
C GLU A 15 -3.58 9.97 -13.92
N GLU A 16 -4.40 10.37 -14.89
CA GLU A 16 -4.46 9.77 -16.24
C GLU A 16 -3.08 9.84 -16.94
N LEU A 17 -2.41 10.99 -16.86
CA LEU A 17 -1.06 11.18 -17.41
C LEU A 17 -0.02 10.35 -16.69
N SER A 18 -0.08 10.27 -15.36
CA SER A 18 0.86 9.47 -14.56
C SER A 18 0.79 7.99 -14.92
N VAL A 19 -0.43 7.46 -15.06
CA VAL A 19 -0.65 6.07 -15.51
C VAL A 19 -0.13 5.86 -16.93
N ARG A 20 -0.35 6.81 -17.84
CA ARG A 20 0.13 6.72 -19.23
C ARG A 20 1.66 6.72 -19.30
N ILE A 21 2.32 7.63 -18.58
CA ILE A 21 3.77 7.73 -18.51
C ILE A 21 4.35 6.45 -17.91
N TYR A 22 3.79 5.96 -16.81
CA TYR A 22 4.23 4.73 -16.17
C TYR A 22 4.19 3.52 -17.12
N LYS A 23 3.08 3.32 -17.83
CA LYS A 23 2.95 2.24 -18.82
C LYS A 23 3.99 2.38 -19.93
N ALA A 24 4.16 3.58 -20.46
CA ALA A 24 5.09 3.82 -21.56
C ALA A 24 6.57 3.66 -21.14
N LEU A 25 6.93 4.02 -19.89
CA LEU A 25 8.24 3.73 -19.30
C LEU A 25 8.50 2.23 -19.25
N ARG A 26 7.55 1.47 -18.69
CA ARG A 26 7.65 0.01 -18.56
C ARG A 26 7.77 -0.69 -19.92
N ASP A 27 7.01 -0.23 -20.89
CA ASP A 27 6.94 -0.85 -22.22
C ASP A 27 8.05 -0.32 -23.16
N GLY A 28 8.86 0.66 -22.72
CA GLY A 28 9.99 1.24 -23.47
C GLY A 28 9.58 2.18 -24.61
N GLY A 29 8.35 2.70 -24.61
CA GLY A 29 7.75 3.47 -25.70
C GLY A 29 7.38 4.91 -25.35
N LEU A 30 8.04 5.51 -24.35
CA LEU A 30 7.70 6.84 -23.86
C LEU A 30 8.02 7.95 -24.88
N ASP A 31 7.05 8.83 -25.11
CA ASP A 31 7.17 10.05 -25.90
C ASP A 31 7.24 11.30 -25.01
N ALA A 32 7.75 12.41 -25.56
CA ALA A 32 7.87 13.67 -24.82
C ALA A 32 6.52 14.32 -24.49
N GLY A 33 5.48 14.07 -25.28
CA GLY A 33 4.18 14.73 -25.17
C GLY A 33 3.55 14.63 -23.78
N PRO A 34 3.31 13.42 -23.24
CA PRO A 34 2.75 13.22 -21.91
C PRO A 34 3.61 13.81 -20.79
N LEU A 35 4.95 13.78 -20.92
CA LEU A 35 5.85 14.38 -19.94
C LEU A 35 5.71 15.90 -19.90
N VAL A 36 5.69 16.54 -21.07
CA VAL A 36 5.50 18.00 -21.20
C VAL A 36 4.12 18.40 -20.69
N GLU A 37 3.09 17.64 -21.03
CA GLU A 37 1.72 17.89 -20.57
C GLU A 37 1.63 17.82 -19.03
N LEU A 38 2.19 16.78 -18.42
CA LEU A 38 2.23 16.66 -16.96
C LEU A 38 3.06 17.77 -16.31
N ALA A 39 4.20 18.14 -16.89
CA ALA A 39 5.03 19.25 -16.41
C ALA A 39 4.27 20.59 -16.45
N CYS A 40 3.50 20.86 -17.51
CA CYS A 40 2.62 22.04 -17.58
C CYS A 40 1.58 22.03 -16.45
N LEU A 41 0.91 20.90 -16.19
CA LEU A 41 -0.06 20.80 -15.10
C LEU A 41 0.59 21.01 -13.72
N MET A 42 1.84 20.59 -13.54
CA MET A 42 2.59 20.84 -12.29
C MET A 42 2.94 22.32 -12.11
N GLU A 43 3.36 23.01 -13.18
CA GLU A 43 3.60 24.47 -13.15
C GLU A 43 2.31 25.25 -12.86
N GLU A 44 1.16 24.84 -13.43
CA GLU A 44 -0.16 25.43 -13.12
C GLU A 44 -0.52 25.30 -11.63
N ARG A 45 0.00 24.27 -10.95
CA ARG A 45 -0.14 24.04 -9.51
C ARG A 45 0.95 24.70 -8.68
N ASN A 46 1.85 25.46 -9.31
CA ASN A 46 3.00 26.10 -8.68
C ASN A 46 3.97 25.08 -8.02
N VAL A 47 4.05 23.88 -8.59
CA VAL A 47 4.98 22.79 -8.20
C VAL A 47 6.12 22.72 -9.22
N SER A 48 6.81 23.86 -9.40
CA SER A 48 7.95 23.94 -10.32
C SER A 48 9.18 23.23 -9.74
N THR A 49 9.75 22.31 -10.51
CA THR A 49 10.94 21.54 -10.14
C THR A 49 12.04 21.70 -11.20
N ALA A 50 13.21 21.12 -10.94
CA ALA A 50 14.26 21.08 -11.97
C ALA A 50 13.82 20.23 -13.18
N VAL A 51 13.03 19.17 -12.95
CA VAL A 51 12.54 18.26 -13.97
C VAL A 51 11.47 18.93 -14.84
N THR A 52 10.50 19.63 -14.24
CA THR A 52 9.49 20.37 -15.01
C THR A 52 10.13 21.44 -15.88
N ARG A 53 11.09 22.20 -15.33
CA ARG A 53 11.83 23.20 -16.09
C ARG A 53 12.60 22.61 -17.27
N GLU A 54 13.32 21.52 -17.04
CA GLU A 54 14.08 20.84 -18.10
C GLU A 54 13.16 20.38 -19.25
N LEU A 55 12.00 19.79 -18.92
CA LEU A 55 11.01 19.34 -19.90
C LEU A 55 10.39 20.49 -20.70
N LEU A 56 10.23 21.67 -20.09
CA LEU A 56 9.60 22.82 -20.72
C LEU A 56 10.56 23.70 -21.53
N GLU A 57 11.85 23.71 -21.17
CA GLU A 57 12.87 24.55 -21.81
C GLU A 57 13.62 23.82 -22.94
N ARG A 58 13.79 22.48 -22.85
CA ARG A 58 14.47 21.70 -23.89
C ARG A 58 13.51 21.36 -25.05
N PRO A 59 13.93 21.53 -26.32
CA PRO A 59 13.14 21.07 -27.46
C PRO A 59 12.93 19.55 -27.42
N ALA A 60 11.67 19.10 -27.59
CA ALA A 60 11.34 17.67 -27.56
C ALA A 60 12.13 16.83 -28.58
N ALA A 61 12.53 17.42 -29.72
CA ALA A 61 13.35 16.76 -30.73
C ALA A 61 14.79 16.46 -30.29
N GLU A 62 15.26 17.10 -29.20
CA GLU A 62 16.59 16.91 -28.62
C GLU A 62 16.58 15.92 -27.44
N LEU A 63 15.42 15.41 -27.05
CA LEU A 63 15.28 14.43 -25.98
C LEU A 63 15.51 13.02 -26.53
N THR A 64 16.53 12.35 -26.02
CA THR A 64 16.78 10.95 -26.31
C THR A 64 15.81 10.05 -25.55
N ALA A 65 15.67 8.77 -25.95
CA ALA A 65 14.89 7.80 -25.18
C ALA A 65 15.38 7.66 -23.72
N ALA A 66 16.69 7.79 -23.50
CA ALA A 66 17.28 7.76 -22.15
C ALA A 66 16.91 9.02 -21.34
N ASP A 67 16.88 10.20 -21.99
CA ASP A 67 16.38 11.42 -21.34
C ASP A 67 14.92 11.27 -20.95
N LEU A 68 14.08 10.77 -21.86
CA LEU A 68 12.66 10.58 -21.62
C LEU A 68 12.41 9.60 -20.46
N ALA A 69 13.14 8.48 -20.43
CA ALA A 69 13.05 7.52 -19.33
C ALA A 69 13.41 8.15 -17.98
N ARG A 70 14.58 8.80 -17.91
CA ARG A 70 15.05 9.48 -16.70
C ARG A 70 14.08 10.56 -16.23
N LEU A 71 13.62 11.42 -17.14
CA LEU A 71 12.72 12.52 -16.83
C LEU A 71 11.34 12.00 -16.42
N GLY A 72 10.83 10.95 -17.07
CA GLY A 72 9.59 10.30 -16.70
C GLY A 72 9.64 9.68 -15.30
N GLU A 73 10.69 8.93 -14.97
CA GLU A 73 10.90 8.37 -13.64
C GLU A 73 10.98 9.46 -12.57
N ALA A 74 11.76 10.52 -12.83
CA ALA A 74 11.90 11.63 -11.91
C ALA A 74 10.58 12.38 -11.70
N LEU A 75 9.83 12.63 -12.77
CA LEU A 75 8.54 13.34 -12.73
C LEU A 75 7.50 12.55 -11.92
N LEU A 76 7.39 11.23 -12.15
CA LEU A 76 6.53 10.35 -11.37
C LEU A 76 6.95 10.30 -9.89
N GLY A 77 8.25 10.32 -9.62
CA GLY A 77 8.80 10.37 -8.26
C GLY A 77 8.44 11.67 -7.52
N GLU A 78 8.54 12.82 -8.19
CA GLU A 78 8.24 14.14 -7.61
C GLU A 78 6.76 14.29 -7.21
N ILE A 79 5.84 13.69 -7.97
CA ILE A 79 4.40 13.69 -7.63
C ILE A 79 4.02 12.56 -6.67
N GLY A 80 4.98 11.71 -6.28
CA GLY A 80 4.74 10.57 -5.40
C GLY A 80 3.85 9.49 -6.02
N PHE A 81 3.85 9.37 -7.36
CA PHE A 81 3.04 8.35 -8.03
C PHE A 81 3.50 6.96 -7.63
N LYS A 82 2.53 6.12 -7.24
CA LYS A 82 2.73 4.70 -6.97
C LYS A 82 1.70 3.90 -7.77
N PRO A 83 2.11 2.88 -8.53
CA PRO A 83 1.16 2.03 -9.24
C PRO A 83 0.28 1.26 -8.25
N GLY A 84 -1.04 1.30 -8.46
CA GLY A 84 -1.99 0.45 -7.75
C GLY A 84 -1.97 -1.00 -8.28
N PHE A 85 -2.67 -1.91 -7.59
CA PHE A 85 -2.73 -3.33 -7.99
C PHE A 85 -3.34 -3.57 -9.38
N ALA A 86 -4.24 -2.69 -9.83
CA ALA A 86 -4.79 -2.78 -11.19
C ALA A 86 -3.73 -2.53 -12.29
N LEU A 87 -2.72 -1.71 -11.98
CA LEU A 87 -1.64 -1.37 -12.91
C LEU A 87 -0.50 -2.38 -12.83
N GLU A 88 -0.20 -2.84 -11.61
CA GLU A 88 0.84 -3.81 -11.30
C GLU A 88 0.29 -4.92 -10.38
N PRO A 89 -0.38 -5.95 -10.92
CA PRO A 89 -0.96 -7.03 -10.13
C PRO A 89 0.06 -7.79 -9.27
N GLY A 90 1.32 -7.83 -9.71
CA GLY A 90 2.41 -8.46 -8.97
C GLY A 90 2.68 -7.83 -7.59
N LEU A 91 2.23 -6.60 -7.35
CA LEU A 91 2.35 -5.93 -6.06
C LEU A 91 1.47 -6.54 -4.97
N LEU A 92 0.54 -7.43 -5.32
CA LEU A 92 -0.28 -8.16 -4.35
C LEU A 92 0.50 -9.26 -3.63
N ALA A 93 1.52 -9.84 -4.29
CA ALA A 93 2.23 -11.02 -3.79
C ALA A 93 2.90 -10.83 -2.41
N PRO A 94 3.52 -9.67 -2.08
CA PRO A 94 4.04 -9.43 -0.74
C PRO A 94 2.94 -9.44 0.34
N LEU A 95 1.75 -8.91 0.05
CA LEU A 95 0.63 -8.92 0.99
C LEU A 95 0.11 -10.35 1.21
N GLU A 96 0.02 -11.14 0.14
CA GLU A 96 -0.37 -12.56 0.22
C GLU A 96 0.63 -13.39 1.01
N GLU A 97 1.93 -13.13 0.85
CA GLU A 97 2.96 -13.84 1.61
C GLU A 97 2.94 -13.47 3.09
N ALA A 98 2.80 -12.18 3.40
CA ALA A 98 2.58 -11.72 4.78
C ALA A 98 1.33 -12.34 5.40
N LEU A 99 0.24 -12.48 4.63
CA LEU A 99 -0.99 -13.09 5.13
C LEU A 99 -0.78 -14.56 5.51
N LYS A 100 0.03 -15.32 4.76
CA LYS A 100 0.38 -16.70 5.14
C LYS A 100 1.17 -16.77 6.44
N ILE A 101 1.99 -15.76 6.73
CA ILE A 101 2.71 -15.68 8.00
C ILE A 101 1.73 -15.46 9.15
N VAL A 102 0.84 -14.47 9.02
CA VAL A 102 -0.19 -14.17 10.02
C VAL A 102 -1.17 -15.33 10.20
N GLU A 103 -1.52 -16.04 9.13
CA GLU A 103 -2.38 -17.22 9.21
C GLU A 103 -1.79 -18.28 10.14
N ARG A 104 -0.46 -18.43 10.22
CA ARG A 104 0.16 -19.37 11.18
C ARG A 104 -0.19 -19.03 12.63
N ASP A 105 -0.18 -17.75 12.99
CA ASP A 105 -0.56 -17.30 14.33
C ASP A 105 -2.04 -17.56 14.61
N VAL A 106 -2.90 -17.27 13.62
CA VAL A 106 -4.35 -17.54 13.70
C VAL A 106 -4.58 -19.03 13.98
N ARG A 107 -3.90 -19.92 13.24
CA ARG A 107 -3.97 -21.37 13.46
C ARG A 107 -3.39 -21.79 14.80
N ALA A 108 -2.26 -21.22 15.22
CA ALA A 108 -1.63 -21.55 16.49
C ALA A 108 -2.55 -21.28 17.69
N THR A 109 -3.43 -20.28 17.58
CA THR A 109 -4.46 -19.96 18.57
C THR A 109 -5.77 -20.75 18.45
N GLY A 110 -5.82 -21.75 17.56
CA GLY A 110 -6.97 -22.64 17.40
C GLY A 110 -8.11 -22.07 16.54
N ILE A 111 -7.91 -20.93 15.87
CA ILE A 111 -8.92 -20.35 14.99
C ILE A 111 -8.85 -21.02 13.62
N THR A 112 -9.96 -21.64 13.23
CA THR A 112 -10.18 -22.24 11.91
C THR A 112 -10.99 -21.32 11.01
N GLY A 113 -10.93 -21.52 9.69
CA GLY A 113 -11.66 -20.70 8.71
C GLY A 113 -10.72 -20.07 7.69
N THR A 114 -11.20 -19.55 6.57
CA THR A 114 -10.31 -19.13 5.47
C THR A 114 -9.94 -17.65 5.55
N LEU A 115 -8.64 -17.35 5.60
CA LEU A 115 -8.10 -16.00 5.40
C LEU A 115 -7.72 -15.80 3.92
N ARG A 116 -8.08 -14.66 3.34
CA ARG A 116 -7.76 -14.34 1.93
C ARG A 116 -7.34 -12.90 1.79
N MET A 117 -6.42 -12.64 0.85
CA MET A 117 -6.23 -11.30 0.32
C MET A 117 -7.21 -11.10 -0.84
N VAL A 118 -7.98 -10.02 -0.81
CA VAL A 118 -9.00 -9.72 -1.82
C VAL A 118 -8.87 -8.30 -2.32
N LEU A 119 -9.32 -8.07 -3.56
CA LEU A 119 -9.49 -6.74 -4.16
C LEU A 119 -10.99 -6.56 -4.43
N PRO A 120 -11.74 -5.97 -3.50
CA PRO A 120 -13.18 -5.82 -3.67
C PRO A 120 -13.50 -4.85 -4.81
N ASP A 121 -14.54 -5.17 -5.59
CA ASP A 121 -15.01 -4.33 -6.71
C ASP A 121 -15.62 -2.99 -6.25
N TRP A 122 -16.14 -2.95 -5.02
CA TRP A 122 -16.69 -1.76 -4.39
C TRP A 122 -15.63 -0.78 -3.88
N ASP A 123 -14.35 -1.19 -3.77
CA ASP A 123 -13.28 -0.33 -3.30
C ASP A 123 -12.80 0.58 -4.43
N THR A 124 -13.28 1.83 -4.41
CA THR A 124 -12.94 2.81 -5.45
C THR A 124 -11.49 3.27 -5.40
N MET A 125 -10.78 3.04 -4.29
CA MET A 125 -9.36 3.31 -4.16
C MET A 125 -8.49 2.13 -4.64
N GLY A 126 -9.12 0.99 -4.95
CA GLY A 126 -8.45 -0.20 -5.43
C GLY A 126 -7.50 -0.81 -4.40
N LEU A 127 -7.81 -0.69 -3.11
CA LEU A 127 -6.99 -1.22 -2.03
C LEU A 127 -7.28 -2.71 -1.78
N ALA A 128 -6.24 -3.45 -1.36
CA ALA A 128 -6.37 -4.84 -0.99
C ALA A 128 -6.96 -4.98 0.43
N ARG A 129 -7.65 -6.08 0.71
CA ARG A 129 -8.24 -6.36 2.02
C ARG A 129 -7.99 -7.79 2.48
N VAL A 130 -7.93 -7.99 3.78
CA VAL A 130 -7.89 -9.29 4.44
C VAL A 130 -9.32 -9.74 4.73
N GLU A 131 -9.78 -10.74 4.01
CA GLU A 131 -11.08 -11.35 4.26
C GLU A 131 -10.94 -12.53 5.21
N PHE A 132 -11.85 -12.65 6.19
CA PHE A 132 -12.04 -13.83 7.01
C PHE A 132 -13.52 -14.21 7.05
N GLU A 133 -13.84 -15.43 6.60
CA GLU A 133 -15.23 -15.95 6.57
C GLU A 133 -16.23 -15.01 5.84
N GLY A 134 -15.77 -14.36 4.76
CA GLY A 134 -16.60 -13.45 3.95
C GLY A 134 -16.78 -12.05 4.52
N ILE A 135 -16.14 -11.73 5.65
CA ILE A 135 -16.07 -10.37 6.21
C ILE A 135 -14.69 -9.80 5.87
N CYS A 136 -14.64 -8.50 5.52
CA CYS A 136 -13.39 -7.77 5.28
C CYS A 136 -13.17 -6.75 6.39
N GLN A 137 -11.92 -6.48 6.75
CA GLN A 137 -11.58 -5.39 7.65
C GLN A 137 -11.93 -4.01 7.06
N GLY A 138 -12.08 -3.00 7.93
CA GLY A 138 -12.47 -1.65 7.56
C GLY A 138 -11.41 -0.87 6.77
N ASN A 139 -10.12 -1.12 7.01
CA ASN A 139 -9.02 -0.39 6.37
C ASN A 139 -8.36 -1.17 5.23
N GLY A 140 -8.23 -0.53 4.06
CA GLY A 140 -7.56 -1.11 2.90
C GLY A 140 -6.04 -1.05 3.00
N LEU A 141 -5.37 -2.01 2.36
CA LEU A 141 -3.92 -2.14 2.26
C LEU A 141 -3.47 -1.64 0.87
N GLY A 142 -2.58 -0.66 0.85
CA GLY A 142 -1.96 -0.17 -0.38
C GLY A 142 -0.75 -1.01 -0.81
N PRO A 143 -0.27 -0.84 -2.05
CA PRO A 143 0.96 -1.47 -2.50
C PRO A 143 2.21 -0.81 -1.91
N GLY A 144 3.26 -1.61 -1.75
CA GLY A 144 4.57 -1.17 -1.28
C GLY A 144 4.74 -1.22 0.23
N GLY A 145 5.82 -0.61 0.73
CA GLY A 145 6.30 -0.76 2.09
C GLY A 145 7.46 -1.76 2.17
N ASP A 146 8.26 -1.68 3.22
CA ASP A 146 9.23 -2.73 3.50
C ASP A 146 8.53 -4.02 3.97
N VAL A 147 9.29 -5.13 4.03
CA VAL A 147 8.74 -6.45 4.36
C VAL A 147 8.06 -6.48 5.74
N GLN A 148 8.60 -5.75 6.73
CA GLN A 148 8.10 -5.75 8.10
C GLN A 148 6.94 -4.77 8.26
N GLU A 149 6.95 -3.62 7.59
CA GLU A 149 5.80 -2.70 7.48
C GLU A 149 4.60 -3.39 6.83
N VAL A 150 4.83 -4.14 5.75
CA VAL A 150 3.80 -4.96 5.09
C VAL A 150 3.28 -6.02 6.05
N LEU A 151 4.17 -6.76 6.72
CA LEU A 151 3.77 -7.80 7.66
C LEU A 151 2.96 -7.24 8.84
N TRP A 152 3.38 -6.11 9.40
CA TRP A 152 2.66 -5.41 10.45
C TRP A 152 1.27 -4.95 9.99
N SER A 153 1.17 -4.32 8.81
CA SER A 153 -0.10 -3.84 8.27
C SER A 153 -1.09 -4.99 8.00
N VAL A 154 -0.59 -6.12 7.49
CA VAL A 154 -1.42 -7.32 7.28
C VAL A 154 -1.81 -7.96 8.62
N ALA A 155 -0.94 -7.96 9.61
CA ALA A 155 -1.25 -8.48 10.95
C ALA A 155 -2.34 -7.65 11.64
N ASP A 156 -2.27 -6.32 11.54
CA ASP A 156 -3.28 -5.40 12.05
C ASP A 156 -4.64 -5.60 11.37
N ALA A 157 -4.65 -5.67 10.03
CA ALA A 157 -5.84 -5.94 9.24
C ALA A 157 -6.48 -7.32 9.56
N ALA A 158 -5.66 -8.36 9.67
CA ALA A 158 -6.12 -9.69 10.05
C ALA A 158 -6.67 -9.72 11.47
N GLN A 159 -6.03 -8.99 12.40
CA GLN A 159 -6.50 -8.85 13.77
C GLN A 159 -7.89 -8.23 13.84
N GLU A 160 -8.12 -7.13 13.13
CA GLU A 160 -9.42 -6.46 13.07
C GLU A 160 -10.53 -7.41 12.62
N VAL A 161 -10.35 -8.07 11.46
CA VAL A 161 -11.39 -8.93 10.88
C VAL A 161 -11.61 -10.22 11.68
N VAL A 162 -10.54 -10.83 12.22
CA VAL A 162 -10.67 -12.01 13.07
C VAL A 162 -11.45 -11.68 14.33
N MET A 163 -11.12 -10.57 15.01
CA MET A 163 -11.82 -10.13 16.22
C MET A 163 -13.29 -9.82 15.95
N GLU A 164 -13.61 -9.22 14.79
CA GLU A 164 -14.98 -8.94 14.36
C GLU A 164 -15.78 -10.22 14.12
N VAL A 165 -15.19 -11.22 13.46
CA VAL A 165 -15.87 -12.50 13.16
C VAL A 165 -16.08 -13.33 14.43
N ILE A 166 -15.06 -13.45 15.29
CA ILE A 166 -15.13 -14.34 16.47
C ILE A 166 -15.73 -13.67 17.71
N TRP A 167 -15.94 -12.35 17.69
CA TRP A 167 -16.45 -11.53 18.80
C TRP A 167 -15.63 -11.67 20.10
N LYS A 168 -14.32 -11.89 19.99
CA LYS A 168 -13.38 -12.03 21.10
C LYS A 168 -12.08 -11.32 20.76
N ALA A 169 -11.34 -10.92 21.79
CA ALA A 169 -9.99 -10.41 21.63
C ALA A 169 -9.08 -11.50 21.03
N TRP A 170 -8.28 -11.13 20.04
CA TRP A 170 -7.28 -11.99 19.42
C TRP A 170 -6.13 -11.14 18.87
N PRO A 171 -4.87 -11.59 18.97
CA PRO A 171 -4.41 -12.67 19.84
C PRO A 171 -4.46 -12.24 21.31
N VAL A 172 -4.35 -13.18 22.25
CA VAL A 172 -4.42 -12.92 23.69
C VAL A 172 -3.05 -13.13 24.34
N CYS A 173 -2.64 -12.21 25.21
CA CYS A 173 -1.42 -12.33 26.01
C CYS A 173 -1.56 -13.49 27.00
N PRO A 174 -0.63 -14.47 27.01
CA PRO A 174 -0.69 -15.60 27.96
C PRO A 174 -0.47 -15.15 29.41
N VAL A 175 0.20 -14.03 29.64
CA VAL A 175 0.51 -13.51 30.99
C VAL A 175 -0.65 -12.70 31.58
N HIS A 176 -1.27 -11.82 30.78
CA HIS A 176 -2.25 -10.86 31.29
C HIS A 176 -3.70 -11.14 30.86
N ASN A 177 -3.93 -12.12 29.99
CA ASN A 177 -5.25 -12.45 29.44
C ASN A 177 -5.96 -11.23 28.81
N ARG A 178 -5.20 -10.45 28.06
CA ARG A 178 -5.67 -9.24 27.33
C ARG A 178 -5.34 -9.37 25.86
N GLY A 179 -6.13 -8.73 25.01
CA GLY A 179 -5.80 -8.59 23.59
C GLY A 179 -4.39 -8.02 23.40
N LEU A 180 -3.62 -8.64 22.52
CA LEU A 180 -2.39 -8.09 21.97
C LEU A 180 -2.75 -7.07 20.89
N SER A 181 -1.77 -6.30 20.45
CA SER A 181 -1.88 -5.46 19.25
C SER A 181 -0.68 -5.73 18.35
N ALA A 182 -0.90 -5.77 17.05
CA ALA A 182 0.20 -5.75 16.09
C ALA A 182 0.98 -4.43 16.22
N GLY A 183 2.30 -4.47 16.08
CA GLY A 183 3.14 -3.28 16.12
C GLY A 183 4.52 -3.52 15.53
N LEU A 184 5.31 -2.46 15.45
CA LEU A 184 6.73 -2.53 15.10
C LEU A 184 7.58 -2.30 16.35
N GLU A 185 8.62 -3.11 16.52
CA GLU A 185 9.68 -2.94 17.51
C GLU A 185 11.02 -3.23 16.83
N ASP A 186 11.95 -2.28 16.89
CA ASP A 186 13.25 -2.38 16.20
C ASP A 186 13.12 -2.82 14.73
N GLU A 187 12.13 -2.24 14.03
CA GLU A 187 11.78 -2.54 12.62
C GLU A 187 11.26 -3.96 12.38
N ILE A 188 10.88 -4.70 13.42
CA ILE A 188 10.30 -6.05 13.31
C ILE A 188 8.82 -6.01 13.67
N ALA A 189 7.97 -6.66 12.87
CA ALA A 189 6.56 -6.86 13.17
C ALA A 189 6.39 -7.82 14.35
N VAL A 190 5.71 -7.35 15.39
CA VAL A 190 5.55 -8.06 16.67
C VAL A 190 4.12 -7.98 17.22
N TRP A 191 3.77 -8.96 18.05
CA TRP A 191 2.59 -8.91 18.90
C TRP A 191 2.95 -8.34 20.27
N ARG A 192 2.29 -7.23 20.65
CA ARG A 192 2.58 -6.49 21.88
C ARG A 192 1.41 -6.53 22.86
N CYS A 193 1.72 -6.67 24.13
CA CYS A 193 0.75 -6.52 25.21
C CYS A 193 0.97 -5.18 25.92
N THR A 194 -0.11 -4.44 26.20
CA THR A 194 -0.08 -3.21 27.02
C THR A 194 -0.38 -3.45 28.50
N GLY A 195 -0.51 -4.71 28.92
CA GLY A 195 -0.71 -5.09 30.33
C GLY A 195 0.59 -5.08 31.12
N GLY A 196 0.56 -4.56 32.36
CA GLY A 196 1.65 -4.72 33.33
C GLY A 196 2.96 -3.99 33.01
N GLY A 197 2.94 -3.00 32.10
CA GLY A 197 4.14 -2.44 31.50
C GLY A 197 4.37 -3.12 30.15
N THR A 198 4.20 -2.36 29.07
CA THR A 198 4.16 -2.89 27.70
C THR A 198 5.31 -3.86 27.42
N HIS A 199 5.01 -5.05 26.91
CA HIS A 199 6.01 -6.02 26.51
C HIS A 199 5.65 -6.70 25.18
N THR A 200 6.68 -7.16 24.49
CA THR A 200 6.54 -7.96 23.28
C THR A 200 6.39 -9.42 23.64
N VAL A 201 5.39 -10.08 23.04
CA VAL A 201 5.07 -11.49 23.28
C VAL A 201 5.80 -12.38 22.28
N ALA A 202 5.73 -12.04 21.00
CA ALA A 202 6.41 -12.77 19.92
C ALA A 202 6.50 -11.91 18.65
N PRO A 203 7.43 -12.20 17.73
CA PRO A 203 7.33 -11.79 16.34
C PRO A 203 6.01 -12.27 15.69
N VAL A 204 5.53 -11.52 14.70
CA VAL A 204 4.39 -11.98 13.88
C VAL A 204 4.80 -13.22 13.09
N GLY A 205 3.97 -14.27 13.17
CA GLY A 205 4.20 -15.60 12.62
C GLY A 205 4.80 -16.61 13.59
N GLU A 206 5.14 -16.18 14.81
CA GLU A 206 5.79 -16.99 15.84
C GLU A 206 4.96 -17.14 17.12
N LEU A 207 3.65 -16.87 17.09
CA LEU A 207 2.79 -17.16 18.23
C LEU A 207 2.80 -18.67 18.51
N SER A 208 3.11 -19.01 19.76
CA SER A 208 3.06 -20.39 20.20
C SER A 208 1.62 -20.83 20.40
N SER A 209 1.35 -22.08 20.03
CA SER A 209 0.14 -22.79 20.46
C SER A 209 0.28 -23.13 21.95
N GLU A 210 0.25 -22.14 22.84
CA GLU A 210 0.16 -22.48 24.26
C GLU A 210 -1.25 -22.97 24.56
N ALA A 211 -1.29 -24.27 24.87
CA ALA A 211 -2.44 -25.07 25.18
C ALA A 211 -3.26 -24.47 26.34
N GLY A 212 -4.48 -24.04 26.02
CA GLY A 212 -5.58 -23.90 26.96
C GLY A 212 -6.68 -24.88 26.61
#